data_AF-A0A2V6PZM0-F1
#
_entry.id   AF-A0A2V6PZM0-F1
#
_cell.length_a   1.000
_cell.length_b   1.000
_cell.length_c   1.000
_cell.angle_alpha   90.00
_cell.angle_beta   90.00
_cell.angle_gamma   90.00
#
_symmetry.space_group_name_H-M   'P 1'
#
loop_
_entity.id
_entity.type
_entity.pdbx_description
1 polymer ?
#
loop_
_entity_poly.entity_id
_entity_poly.type
_entity_poly.pdbx_seq_one_letter_code
_entity_poly.pdbx_strand_id
1 'polypeptide(L)'
;MAARPHAAAPLRPRGGRPHAAPRGRSRAHASDPARGVRRDRRARGRAHVPAGDRVIRFTEPGPQTTVQDLGRPGHLREGIPPSGPMDVRAFVAANRLVGNPDGAAGLECTVLGPRFSVERACAIAVTGAEAPVTVNDAPAPQWATVALKPGDAVRIGAAKAGVRIYVAFSGGLDVPAVLGSRATYLRGRLGGVEGRALRRGDALALLPSAGAPPLRRLAAAEIPALEPEPEIRVVLGPQADRFTDEGLHAFLSSPYEMLPQSDRMGARLTGPRIAHRNGHDIISDGIALGAIQVPGDGQPIVLLVDRQSTGGYTKVATVGSFDIGRVGQVKPGQRMRFRAVEVAEAHRLRQQFERSLAQVAGGGVPT
;
A
#
# COMPACT_ATOMS: atom_id res chain seq x y z
N MET A 1 -36.00 43.09 44.66
CA MET A 1 -36.09 41.61 44.66
C MET A 1 -34.74 41.06 44.25
N ALA A 2 -34.25 40.02 44.92
CA ALA A 2 -32.92 39.45 44.68
C ALA A 2 -32.97 37.92 44.69
N ALA A 3 -32.17 37.29 43.83
CA ALA A 3 -31.60 35.96 44.06
C ALA A 3 -30.32 35.83 43.21
N ARG A 4 -29.22 35.41 43.83
CA ARG A 4 -27.91 35.19 43.20
C ARG A 4 -27.73 33.69 42.87
N PRO A 5 -26.82 33.32 41.95
CA PRO A 5 -26.50 31.92 41.67
C PRO A 5 -25.67 31.29 42.80
N HIS A 6 -25.74 29.96 42.94
CA HIS A 6 -24.90 29.19 43.87
C HIS A 6 -23.88 28.32 43.12
N ALA A 7 -22.64 28.38 43.60
CA ALA A 7 -21.49 27.64 43.08
C ALA A 7 -21.27 26.29 43.80
N ALA A 8 -20.42 25.44 43.22
CA ALA A 8 -20.09 24.11 43.71
C ALA A 8 -19.11 24.10 44.91
N ALA A 9 -19.13 23.02 45.70
CA ALA A 9 -18.10 22.65 46.67
C ALA A 9 -18.01 21.11 46.84
N PRO A 10 -16.87 20.53 47.25
CA PRO A 10 -16.54 19.13 46.98
C PRO A 10 -16.80 18.13 48.12
N LEU A 11 -16.93 16.85 47.77
CA LEU A 11 -16.91 15.72 48.71
C LEU A 11 -15.48 15.42 49.20
N ARG A 12 -15.30 15.35 50.52
CA ARG A 12 -14.08 14.82 51.18
C ARG A 12 -14.34 13.43 51.77
N PRO A 13 -13.34 12.52 51.80
CA PRO A 13 -13.49 11.22 52.44
C PRO A 13 -13.38 11.32 53.98
N ARG A 14 -14.13 10.47 54.68
CA ARG A 14 -13.93 10.20 56.12
C ARG A 14 -12.93 9.06 56.29
N GLY A 15 -11.96 9.24 57.18
CA GLY A 15 -10.96 8.21 57.48
C GLY A 15 -11.28 7.41 58.74
N GLY A 16 -10.68 6.21 58.82
CA GLY A 16 -10.59 5.38 60.02
C GLY A 16 -9.23 4.67 60.05
N ARG A 17 -8.57 4.66 61.21
CA ARG A 17 -7.28 3.99 61.51
C ARG A 17 -7.52 3.04 62.71
N PRO A 18 -6.51 2.28 63.19
CA PRO A 18 -5.62 1.34 62.48
C PRO A 18 -5.60 -0.04 63.21
N HIS A 19 -4.88 -1.04 62.70
CA HIS A 19 -4.37 -2.13 63.54
C HIS A 19 -2.91 -2.47 63.22
N ALA A 20 -2.20 -2.99 64.23
CA ALA A 20 -0.74 -2.97 64.31
C ALA A 20 -0.05 -4.20 63.71
N ALA A 21 1.24 -4.03 63.39
CA ALA A 21 2.14 -5.08 62.90
C ALA A 21 2.85 -5.84 64.04
N PRO A 22 3.50 -6.98 63.74
CA PRO A 22 4.72 -7.40 64.41
C PRO A 22 5.97 -7.13 63.55
N ARG A 23 7.13 -6.95 64.21
CA ARG A 23 8.41 -6.54 63.60
C ARG A 23 9.33 -7.73 63.31
N GLY A 24 10.08 -7.69 62.20
CA GLY A 24 11.10 -8.68 61.82
C GLY A 24 12.46 -8.07 61.43
N ARG A 25 13.31 -7.84 62.44
CA ARG A 25 14.78 -7.61 62.45
C ARG A 25 15.54 -7.11 61.18
N SER A 26 16.06 -5.90 61.33
CA SER A 26 17.28 -5.29 60.78
C SER A 26 18.42 -6.19 60.25
N ARG A 27 19.07 -5.74 59.16
CA ARG A 27 20.53 -5.49 59.09
C ARG A 27 20.86 -4.33 58.11
N ALA A 28 21.69 -3.38 58.54
CA ALA A 28 22.39 -2.39 57.69
C ALA A 28 23.69 -3.02 57.11
N HIS A 29 24.47 -2.52 56.14
CA HIS A 29 24.74 -1.19 55.54
C HIS A 29 24.90 -1.34 53.98
N ALA A 30 25.32 -0.38 53.13
CA ALA A 30 25.98 0.92 53.29
C ALA A 30 25.69 1.92 52.13
N SER A 31 26.45 3.01 52.09
CA SER A 31 26.64 4.00 51.01
C SER A 31 27.60 3.46 49.89
N ASP A 32 27.92 4.08 48.74
CA ASP A 32 27.72 5.44 48.21
C ASP A 32 27.65 5.43 46.62
N PRO A 33 28.10 6.40 45.78
CA PRO A 33 27.19 7.01 44.80
C PRO A 33 27.56 6.80 43.30
N ALA A 34 26.75 7.41 42.44
CA ALA A 34 27.06 7.94 41.10
C ALA A 34 28.09 7.19 40.23
N ARG A 35 27.61 6.41 39.25
CA ARG A 35 28.36 6.12 38.02
C ARG A 35 27.66 6.69 36.80
N GLY A 36 28.31 7.67 36.17
CA GLY A 36 27.81 8.31 34.95
C GLY A 36 27.66 7.33 33.79
N VAL A 37 26.58 7.51 33.02
CA VAL A 37 26.34 6.77 31.78
C VAL A 37 27.43 7.13 30.77
N ARG A 38 28.42 6.25 30.62
CA ARG A 38 29.45 6.37 29.57
C ARG A 38 28.76 6.34 28.21
N ARG A 39 28.78 7.47 27.50
CA ARG A 39 28.45 7.53 26.07
C ARG A 39 29.58 6.87 25.26
N ASP A 40 29.49 5.56 25.17
CA ASP A 40 30.13 4.73 24.16
C ASP A 40 28.97 3.94 23.50
N ARG A 41 28.95 3.65 22.20
CA ARG A 41 30.03 3.68 21.22
C ARG A 41 29.45 3.92 19.82
N ARG A 42 30.31 4.23 18.86
CA ARG A 42 29.97 4.36 17.43
C ARG A 42 29.26 3.10 16.92
N ALA A 43 28.01 3.23 16.47
CA ALA A 43 27.29 2.19 15.73
C ALA A 43 26.47 2.77 14.57
N ARG A 44 27.06 3.68 13.77
CA ARG A 44 26.59 3.90 12.39
C ARG A 44 27.07 2.75 11.51
N GLY A 45 26.61 1.55 11.82
CA GLY A 45 26.77 0.40 10.95
C GLY A 45 25.95 0.64 9.70
N ARG A 46 26.61 0.77 8.53
CA ARG A 46 25.95 0.37 7.28
C ARG A 46 25.46 -1.06 7.49
N ALA A 47 24.22 -1.37 7.12
CA ALA A 47 23.73 -2.73 7.18
C ALA A 47 24.69 -3.63 6.40
N HIS A 48 25.40 -4.51 7.10
CA HIS A 48 26.29 -5.48 6.47
C HIS A 48 25.41 -6.61 5.95
N VAL A 49 25.00 -6.48 4.69
CA VAL A 49 24.29 -7.51 3.96
C VAL A 49 25.28 -8.65 3.70
N PRO A 50 25.06 -9.87 4.19
CA PRO A 50 25.71 -11.06 3.63
C PRO A 50 25.14 -11.20 2.22
N ALA A 51 25.91 -10.76 1.22
CA ALA A 51 25.37 -10.54 -0.11
C ALA A 51 24.91 -11.86 -0.74
N GLY A 52 23.67 -11.89 -1.22
CA GLY A 52 23.45 -12.48 -2.53
C GLY A 52 24.22 -11.63 -3.54
N ASP A 53 25.22 -12.20 -4.23
CA ASP A 53 26.11 -11.52 -5.19
C ASP A 53 25.40 -10.77 -6.34
N ARG A 54 24.08 -10.88 -6.43
CA ARG A 54 23.23 -10.30 -7.48
C ARG A 54 22.71 -8.95 -7.00
N VAL A 55 23.49 -7.89 -7.25
CA VAL A 55 23.13 -6.51 -6.89
C VAL A 55 22.47 -5.78 -8.07
N ILE A 56 21.42 -5.03 -7.77
CA ILE A 56 20.74 -4.09 -8.66
C ILE A 56 21.09 -2.67 -8.20
N ARG A 57 21.70 -1.85 -9.07
CA ARG A 57 22.10 -0.46 -8.75
C ARG A 57 21.21 0.55 -9.44
N PHE A 58 20.60 1.46 -8.68
CA PHE A 58 19.65 2.44 -9.18
C PHE A 58 20.31 3.79 -9.48
N THR A 59 20.36 4.19 -10.75
CA THR A 59 20.95 5.47 -11.19
C THR A 59 19.92 6.60 -11.24
N GLU A 60 18.67 6.27 -11.59
CA GLU A 60 17.53 7.19 -11.60
C GLU A 60 16.35 6.46 -10.94
N PRO A 61 15.90 6.83 -9.73
CA PRO A 61 14.90 6.04 -8.99
C PRO A 61 13.45 6.25 -9.46
N GLY A 62 13.18 7.18 -10.38
CA GLY A 62 11.84 7.72 -10.62
C GLY A 62 11.36 8.66 -9.49
N PRO A 63 10.18 9.27 -9.60
CA PRO A 63 9.67 10.24 -8.62
C PRO A 63 9.20 9.58 -7.32
N GLN A 64 8.64 8.37 -7.40
CA GLN A 64 8.29 7.55 -6.25
C GLN A 64 8.31 6.07 -6.65
N THR A 65 9.43 5.41 -6.37
CA THR A 65 9.57 3.95 -6.45
C THR A 65 9.78 3.39 -5.05
N THR A 66 9.02 2.35 -4.70
CA THR A 66 9.06 1.71 -3.37
C THR A 66 9.16 0.20 -3.50
N VAL A 67 9.69 -0.48 -2.47
CA VAL A 67 9.66 -1.94 -2.41
C VAL A 67 8.30 -2.37 -1.87
N GLN A 68 7.62 -3.28 -2.57
CA GLN A 68 6.34 -3.83 -2.14
C GLN A 68 6.39 -5.37 -2.18
N ASP A 69 5.72 -5.99 -1.20
CA ASP A 69 5.26 -7.37 -1.22
C ASP A 69 3.74 -7.38 -0.95
N LEU A 70 3.11 -8.54 -0.72
CA LEU A 70 1.66 -8.60 -0.47
C LEU A 70 1.21 -7.94 0.86
N GLY A 71 2.12 -7.31 1.61
CA GLY A 71 1.79 -6.41 2.71
C GLY A 71 1.77 -7.08 4.09
N ARG A 72 1.39 -6.28 5.09
CA ARG A 72 1.48 -6.56 6.54
C ARG A 72 0.10 -6.62 7.23
N PRO A 73 -0.74 -7.63 6.92
CA PRO A 73 -2.04 -7.79 7.58
C PRO A 73 -1.89 -8.00 9.10
N GLY A 74 -2.97 -7.77 9.85
CA GLY A 74 -3.02 -8.00 11.31
C GLY A 74 -2.72 -6.78 12.19
N HIS A 75 -2.01 -5.77 11.69
CA HIS A 75 -1.57 -4.60 12.48
C HIS A 75 -2.49 -3.37 12.42
N LEU A 76 -3.65 -3.46 11.76
CA LEU A 76 -4.60 -2.33 11.67
C LEU A 76 -5.10 -1.86 13.04
N ARG A 77 -5.24 -2.76 14.02
CA ARG A 77 -5.60 -2.41 15.42
C ARG A 77 -4.53 -1.60 16.15
N GLU A 78 -3.30 -1.58 15.62
CA GLU A 78 -2.15 -0.81 16.12
C GLU A 78 -1.94 0.49 15.30
N GLY A 79 -2.84 0.80 14.36
CA GLY A 79 -2.73 1.96 13.48
C GLY A 79 -1.78 1.79 12.29
N ILE A 80 -1.27 0.58 12.05
CA ILE A 80 -0.34 0.29 10.96
C ILE A 80 -1.11 -0.32 9.78
N PRO A 81 -1.08 0.31 8.58
CA PRO A 81 -1.76 -0.23 7.41
C PRO A 81 -1.04 -1.45 6.83
N PRO A 82 -1.74 -2.32 6.07
CA PRO A 82 -1.12 -3.44 5.37
C PRO A 82 -0.14 -3.03 4.26
N SER A 83 -0.28 -1.84 3.67
CA SER A 83 0.51 -1.44 2.50
C SER A 83 0.47 -2.51 1.39
N GLY A 84 1.59 -2.76 0.71
CA GLY A 84 1.65 -3.65 -0.44
C GLY A 84 1.30 -2.96 -1.77
N PRO A 85 1.23 -3.70 -2.88
CA PRO A 85 0.94 -3.15 -4.20
C PRO A 85 -0.48 -2.60 -4.27
N MET A 86 -0.65 -1.45 -4.92
CA MET A 86 -1.96 -0.86 -5.19
C MET A 86 -2.80 -1.74 -6.15
N ASP A 87 -2.12 -2.35 -7.12
CA ASP A 87 -2.68 -3.26 -8.13
C ASP A 87 -2.02 -4.62 -7.97
N VAL A 88 -2.64 -5.44 -7.10
CA VAL A 88 -2.21 -6.79 -6.77
C VAL A 88 -2.12 -7.68 -8.02
N ARG A 89 -2.99 -7.48 -9.03
CA ARG A 89 -3.00 -8.32 -10.23
C ARG A 89 -1.73 -8.11 -11.06
N ALA A 90 -1.38 -6.86 -11.33
CA ALA A 90 -0.16 -6.55 -12.06
C ALA A 90 1.10 -7.00 -11.28
N PHE A 91 1.14 -6.77 -9.96
CA PHE A 91 2.25 -7.19 -9.10
C PHE A 91 2.47 -8.72 -9.12
N VAL A 92 1.40 -9.49 -8.91
CA VAL A 92 1.46 -10.97 -8.94
C VAL A 92 1.86 -11.48 -10.33
N ALA A 93 1.37 -10.87 -11.40
CA ALA A 93 1.77 -11.22 -12.76
C ALA A 93 3.27 -11.00 -13.00
N ALA A 94 3.85 -9.89 -12.53
CA ALA A 94 5.30 -9.65 -12.64
C ALA A 94 6.11 -10.76 -11.93
N ASN A 95 5.74 -11.08 -10.68
CA ASN A 95 6.41 -12.13 -9.92
C ASN A 95 6.35 -13.49 -10.63
N ARG A 96 5.18 -13.89 -11.12
CA ARG A 96 5.01 -15.19 -11.80
C ARG A 96 5.75 -15.29 -13.13
N LEU A 97 5.86 -14.19 -13.88
CA LEU A 97 6.66 -14.14 -15.12
C LEU A 97 8.15 -14.43 -14.86
N VAL A 98 8.71 -13.95 -13.74
CA VAL A 98 10.10 -14.26 -13.34
C VAL A 98 10.26 -15.53 -12.49
N GLY A 99 9.18 -16.33 -12.35
CA GLY A 99 9.20 -17.59 -11.60
C GLY A 99 9.17 -17.45 -10.07
N ASN A 100 8.87 -16.26 -9.54
CA ASN A 100 8.74 -16.02 -8.11
C ASN A 100 7.39 -16.51 -7.56
N PRO A 101 7.29 -16.80 -6.24
CA PRO A 101 6.00 -16.83 -5.56
C PRO A 101 5.34 -15.43 -5.56
N ASP A 102 4.01 -15.41 -5.50
CA ASP A 102 3.18 -14.19 -5.57
C ASP A 102 3.63 -13.06 -4.63
N GLY A 103 4.10 -13.41 -3.43
CA GLY A 103 4.55 -12.49 -2.39
C GLY A 103 6.04 -12.15 -2.37
N ALA A 104 6.82 -12.52 -3.39
CA ALA A 104 8.22 -12.07 -3.47
C ALA A 104 8.28 -10.53 -3.62
N ALA A 105 9.24 -9.89 -2.94
CA ALA A 105 9.34 -8.44 -2.96
C ALA A 105 9.80 -7.93 -4.34
N GLY A 106 9.04 -6.98 -4.89
CA GLY A 106 9.32 -6.27 -6.13
C GLY A 106 9.22 -4.75 -5.94
N LEU A 107 9.26 -4.00 -7.02
CA LEU A 107 9.08 -2.56 -7.02
C LEU A 107 7.65 -2.18 -7.43
N GLU A 108 7.08 -1.18 -6.75
CA GLU A 108 5.98 -0.37 -7.26
C GLU A 108 6.53 1.02 -7.61
N CYS A 109 6.38 1.43 -8.87
CA CYS A 109 6.83 2.70 -9.42
C CYS A 109 5.62 3.55 -9.84
N THR A 110 5.61 4.83 -9.48
CA THR A 110 4.52 5.77 -9.79
C THR A 110 4.90 6.72 -10.92
N VAL A 111 4.08 6.77 -11.97
CA VAL A 111 4.18 7.63 -13.18
C VAL A 111 5.41 7.40 -14.06
N LEU A 112 6.60 7.23 -13.49
CA LEU A 112 7.86 7.01 -14.20
C LEU A 112 8.65 5.93 -13.46
N GLY A 113 9.08 4.90 -14.20
CA GLY A 113 9.89 3.83 -13.65
C GLY A 113 11.36 4.22 -13.43
N PRO A 114 12.13 3.34 -12.77
CA PRO A 114 13.56 3.57 -12.54
C PRO A 114 14.43 3.27 -13.76
N ARG A 115 15.66 3.78 -13.70
CA ARG A 115 16.83 3.28 -14.43
C ARG A 115 17.77 2.58 -13.45
N PHE A 116 18.18 1.36 -13.80
CA PHE A 116 19.07 0.55 -12.99
C PHE A 116 20.00 -0.32 -13.86
N SER A 117 21.09 -0.81 -13.28
CA SER A 117 21.94 -1.85 -13.87
C SER A 117 22.06 -3.06 -12.96
N VAL A 118 22.44 -4.20 -13.54
CA VAL A 118 22.55 -5.49 -12.83
C VAL A 118 24.00 -5.98 -12.81
N GLU A 119 24.52 -6.40 -11.66
CA GLU A 119 25.91 -6.87 -11.54
C GLU A 119 26.09 -8.37 -11.86
N ARG A 120 24.99 -9.11 -11.93
CA ARG A 120 24.93 -10.54 -12.25
C ARG A 120 23.72 -10.82 -13.12
N ALA A 121 23.72 -11.97 -13.80
CA ALA A 121 22.57 -12.40 -14.57
C ALA A 121 21.34 -12.62 -13.68
N CYS A 122 20.19 -12.12 -14.13
CA CYS A 122 18.88 -12.32 -13.52
C CYS A 122 17.79 -12.16 -14.60
N ALA A 123 16.53 -12.44 -14.28
CA ALA A 123 15.41 -12.04 -15.11
C ALA A 123 14.58 -10.95 -14.43
N ILE A 124 13.94 -10.10 -15.23
CA ILE A 124 12.92 -9.15 -14.76
C ILE A 124 11.61 -9.36 -15.51
N ALA A 125 10.52 -8.85 -14.96
CA ALA A 125 9.28 -8.62 -15.69
C ALA A 125 8.69 -7.28 -15.27
N VAL A 126 8.14 -6.55 -16.24
CA VAL A 126 7.52 -5.24 -16.05
C VAL A 126 6.04 -5.32 -16.42
N THR A 127 5.15 -4.90 -15.52
CA THR A 127 3.69 -5.00 -15.67
C THR A 127 2.98 -3.76 -15.11
N GLY A 128 1.65 -3.73 -15.19
CA GLY A 128 0.81 -2.63 -14.71
C GLY A 128 0.62 -1.59 -15.81
N ALA A 129 0.92 -0.33 -15.49
CA ALA A 129 0.82 0.79 -16.42
C ALA A 129 1.67 0.60 -17.69
N GLU A 130 1.12 0.98 -18.84
CA GLU A 130 1.79 0.91 -20.14
C GLU A 130 2.96 1.91 -20.16
N ALA A 131 4.19 1.41 -20.21
CA ALA A 131 5.40 2.23 -20.23
C ALA A 131 6.46 1.61 -21.16
N PRO A 132 7.24 2.42 -21.90
CA PRO A 132 8.34 1.89 -22.70
C PRO A 132 9.43 1.33 -21.77
N VAL A 133 9.85 0.10 -22.04
CA VAL A 133 10.98 -0.56 -21.35
C VAL A 133 12.11 -0.73 -22.36
N THR A 134 13.34 -0.43 -21.96
CA THR A 134 14.53 -0.65 -22.77
C THR A 134 15.64 -1.31 -21.97
N VAL A 135 16.39 -2.22 -22.61
CA VAL A 135 17.63 -2.81 -22.09
C VAL A 135 18.77 -2.38 -23.01
N ASN A 136 19.79 -1.72 -22.49
CA ASN A 136 20.88 -1.11 -23.27
C ASN A 136 20.33 -0.27 -24.45
N ASP A 137 19.33 0.55 -24.14
CA ASP A 137 18.56 1.41 -25.07
C ASP A 137 17.78 0.70 -26.21
N ALA A 138 17.91 -0.63 -26.35
CA ALA A 138 17.06 -1.44 -27.22
C ALA A 138 15.68 -1.71 -26.58
N PRO A 139 14.56 -1.69 -27.32
CA PRO A 139 13.23 -2.00 -26.79
C PRO A 139 13.13 -3.40 -26.19
N ALA A 140 12.46 -3.49 -25.04
CA ALA A 140 12.15 -4.75 -24.35
C ALA A 140 10.64 -4.84 -24.04
N PRO A 141 10.06 -6.06 -24.01
CA PRO A 141 8.63 -6.24 -23.80
C PRO A 141 8.20 -5.99 -22.34
N GLN A 142 7.05 -5.33 -22.16
CA GLN A 142 6.26 -5.49 -20.94
C GLN A 142 5.50 -6.83 -20.97
N TRP A 143 4.99 -7.26 -19.81
CA TRP A 143 4.19 -8.47 -19.60
C TRP A 143 4.86 -9.76 -20.10
N ALA A 144 6.20 -9.78 -20.11
CA ALA A 144 7.03 -10.93 -20.42
C ALA A 144 8.28 -10.98 -19.54
N THR A 145 8.90 -12.15 -19.47
CA THR A 145 10.21 -12.38 -18.87
C THR A 145 11.30 -11.78 -19.75
N VAL A 146 12.15 -10.92 -19.18
CA VAL A 146 13.32 -10.34 -19.84
C VAL A 146 14.56 -10.82 -19.10
N ALA A 147 15.37 -11.66 -19.75
CA ALA A 147 16.65 -12.10 -19.21
C ALA A 147 17.69 -10.98 -19.38
N LEU A 148 18.46 -10.73 -18.31
CA LEU A 148 19.50 -9.71 -18.25
C LEU A 148 20.86 -10.36 -17.99
N LYS A 149 21.90 -9.82 -18.62
CA LYS A 149 23.31 -10.18 -18.46
C LYS A 149 23.99 -9.22 -17.48
N PRO A 150 25.12 -9.61 -16.85
CA PRO A 150 25.94 -8.70 -16.05
C PRO A 150 26.30 -7.44 -16.86
N GLY A 151 26.07 -6.26 -16.29
CA GLY A 151 26.32 -4.97 -16.93
C GLY A 151 25.12 -4.37 -17.67
N ASP A 152 24.05 -5.14 -17.93
CA ASP A 152 22.87 -4.62 -18.64
C ASP A 152 22.22 -3.47 -17.86
N ALA A 153 21.90 -2.40 -18.58
CA ALA A 153 21.22 -1.21 -18.07
C ALA A 153 19.76 -1.19 -18.53
N VAL A 154 18.83 -1.27 -17.58
CA VAL A 154 17.39 -1.22 -17.80
C VAL A 154 16.89 0.21 -17.55
N ARG A 155 16.00 0.69 -18.42
CA ARG A 155 15.25 1.93 -18.22
C ARG A 155 13.76 1.67 -18.44
N ILE A 156 12.95 2.12 -17.49
CA ILE A 156 11.49 2.09 -17.59
C ILE A 156 11.01 3.53 -17.67
N GLY A 157 10.36 3.89 -18.77
CA GLY A 157 9.92 5.26 -19.04
C GLY A 157 8.66 5.69 -18.28
N ALA A 158 8.10 6.81 -18.73
CA ALA A 158 6.85 7.34 -18.20
C ALA A 158 5.64 6.52 -18.69
N ALA A 159 4.64 6.38 -17.82
CA ALA A 159 3.40 5.67 -18.10
C ALA A 159 2.51 6.42 -19.09
N LYS A 160 2.28 5.83 -20.27
CA LYS A 160 1.35 6.31 -21.30
C LYS A 160 -0.10 6.11 -20.87
N ALA A 161 -0.44 4.91 -20.42
CA ALA A 161 -1.72 4.56 -19.79
C ALA A 161 -1.47 3.97 -18.40
N GLY A 162 -2.39 4.18 -17.45
CA GLY A 162 -2.19 3.78 -16.04
C GLY A 162 -1.21 4.67 -15.27
N VAL A 163 -0.96 4.35 -13.99
CA VAL A 163 -0.06 5.10 -13.10
C VAL A 163 0.99 4.21 -12.42
N ARG A 164 0.68 2.95 -12.11
CA ARG A 164 1.49 2.07 -11.24
C ARG A 164 2.12 0.99 -12.11
N ILE A 165 3.45 1.07 -12.22
CA ILE A 165 4.28 0.09 -12.93
C ILE A 165 4.90 -0.83 -11.87
N TYR A 166 4.92 -2.13 -12.11
CA TYR A 166 5.56 -3.10 -11.22
C TYR A 166 6.79 -3.72 -11.88
N VAL A 167 7.83 -3.94 -11.09
CA VAL A 167 9.06 -4.61 -11.53
C VAL A 167 9.36 -5.76 -10.58
N ALA A 168 9.28 -6.98 -11.07
CA ALA A 168 9.77 -8.16 -10.37
C ALA A 168 11.17 -8.53 -10.87
N PHE A 169 11.96 -9.11 -9.98
CA PHE A 169 13.31 -9.64 -10.25
C PHE A 169 13.30 -11.13 -9.85
N SER A 170 13.90 -12.02 -10.65
CA SER A 170 13.96 -13.46 -10.32
C SER A 170 14.70 -13.69 -9.00
N GLY A 171 14.03 -14.33 -8.03
CA GLY A 171 14.43 -14.45 -6.63
C GLY A 171 13.68 -13.48 -5.70
N GLY A 172 13.37 -12.28 -6.17
CA GLY A 172 12.81 -11.18 -5.38
C GLY A 172 13.89 -10.35 -4.67
N LEU A 173 13.51 -9.15 -4.21
CA LEU A 173 14.41 -8.23 -3.53
C LEU A 173 14.71 -8.67 -2.10
N ASP A 174 15.99 -8.80 -1.76
CA ASP A 174 16.44 -9.07 -0.40
C ASP A 174 16.55 -7.78 0.41
N VAL A 175 15.41 -7.40 0.99
CA VAL A 175 15.33 -6.36 2.02
C VAL A 175 14.78 -6.95 3.32
N PRO A 176 15.12 -6.39 4.50
CA PRO A 176 14.62 -6.91 5.78
C PRO A 176 13.08 -6.91 5.84
N ALA A 177 12.51 -8.01 6.30
CA ALA A 177 11.11 -8.04 6.68
C ALA A 177 10.94 -7.32 8.03
N VAL A 178 10.04 -6.34 8.07
CA VAL A 178 9.57 -5.68 9.29
C VAL A 178 8.15 -6.17 9.50
N LEU A 179 7.70 -6.50 10.72
CA LEU A 179 6.32 -6.98 10.97
C LEU A 179 5.80 -7.98 9.91
N GLY A 180 6.59 -9.02 9.61
CA GLY A 180 6.25 -10.08 8.64
C GLY A 180 6.30 -9.72 7.15
N SER A 181 6.62 -8.48 6.76
CA SER A 181 6.57 -8.05 5.34
C SER A 181 7.64 -7.01 4.97
N ARG A 182 7.97 -6.97 3.68
CA ARG A 182 8.95 -6.09 3.02
C ARG A 182 8.32 -4.83 2.42
N ALA A 183 6.99 -4.69 2.39
CA ALA A 183 6.30 -3.53 1.87
C ALA A 183 6.69 -2.19 2.55
N THR A 184 6.98 -1.15 1.75
CA THR A 184 7.24 0.20 2.27
C THR A 184 5.92 0.91 2.61
N TYR A 185 5.80 1.35 3.86
CA TYR A 185 4.82 2.36 4.30
C TYR A 185 5.53 3.70 4.49
N LEU A 186 5.39 4.59 3.50
CA LEU A 186 6.15 5.85 3.43
C LEU A 186 5.88 6.79 4.61
N ARG A 187 4.61 6.96 5.00
CA ARG A 187 4.22 7.92 6.05
C ARG A 187 4.69 7.49 7.44
N GLY A 188 4.69 6.18 7.72
CA GLY A 188 5.23 5.60 8.95
C GLY A 188 6.73 5.31 8.92
N ARG A 189 7.41 5.52 7.79
CA ARG A 189 8.82 5.14 7.56
C ARG A 189 9.13 3.69 7.94
N LEU A 190 8.29 2.76 7.46
CA LEU A 190 8.35 1.34 7.81
C LEU A 190 8.60 0.46 6.58
N GLY A 191 9.44 -0.58 6.71
CA GLY A 191 9.67 -1.60 5.67
C GLY A 191 10.44 -1.13 4.43
N GLY A 192 10.67 -2.07 3.51
CA GLY A 192 11.45 -1.85 2.28
C GLY A 192 12.85 -1.31 2.55
N VAL A 193 13.24 -0.28 1.79
CA VAL A 193 14.52 0.41 1.98
C VAL A 193 14.34 1.54 2.99
N GLU A 194 14.70 1.30 4.25
CA GLU A 194 14.70 2.32 5.33
C GLU A 194 13.35 3.07 5.50
N GLY A 195 12.21 2.48 5.10
CA GLY A 195 10.91 3.12 5.15
C GLY A 195 10.65 4.22 4.11
N ARG A 196 11.52 4.35 3.09
CA ARG A 196 11.48 5.44 2.10
C ARG A 196 11.39 4.92 0.67
N ALA A 197 11.10 5.84 -0.24
CA ALA A 197 11.30 5.59 -1.67
C ALA A 197 12.80 5.43 -1.99
N LEU A 198 13.07 4.77 -3.12
CA LEU A 198 14.42 4.63 -3.67
C LEU A 198 15.04 5.99 -3.99
N ARG A 199 16.38 6.03 -3.92
CA ARG A 199 17.22 7.19 -4.21
C ARG A 199 18.30 6.79 -5.22
N ARG A 200 18.84 7.78 -5.94
CA ARG A 200 20.03 7.58 -6.77
C ARG A 200 21.17 7.03 -5.90
N GLY A 201 21.81 5.97 -6.37
CA GLY A 201 22.90 5.28 -5.69
C GLY A 201 22.46 4.21 -4.69
N ASP A 202 21.15 4.00 -4.46
CA ASP A 202 20.69 2.80 -3.76
C ASP A 202 21.11 1.54 -4.54
N ALA A 203 21.45 0.50 -3.80
CA ALA A 203 21.83 -0.80 -4.33
C ALA A 203 21.13 -1.89 -3.52
N LEU A 204 20.39 -2.79 -4.18
CA LEU A 204 19.60 -3.84 -3.54
C LEU A 204 20.10 -5.21 -4.00
N ALA A 205 20.25 -6.14 -3.05
CA ALA A 205 20.53 -7.53 -3.37
C ALA A 205 19.25 -8.26 -3.81
N LEU A 206 19.41 -9.30 -4.62
CA LEU A 206 18.36 -10.29 -4.87
C LEU A 206 18.55 -11.50 -3.97
N LEU A 207 17.44 -12.10 -3.54
CA LEU A 207 17.45 -13.41 -2.91
C LEU A 207 17.97 -14.48 -3.89
N PRO A 208 18.56 -15.58 -3.39
CA PRO A 208 18.92 -16.72 -4.23
C PRO A 208 17.74 -17.24 -5.05
N SER A 209 18.01 -17.64 -6.29
CA SER A 209 17.01 -18.18 -7.22
C SER A 209 17.56 -19.41 -7.93
N ALA A 210 16.70 -20.41 -8.15
CA ALA A 210 17.05 -21.76 -8.62
C ALA A 210 17.63 -21.84 -10.05
N GLY A 211 17.68 -20.73 -10.79
CA GLY A 211 18.26 -20.66 -12.14
C GLY A 211 17.79 -19.44 -12.90
N ALA A 212 17.95 -19.46 -14.22
CA ALA A 212 17.18 -18.58 -15.10
C ALA A 212 15.74 -19.15 -15.20
N PRO A 213 14.69 -18.35 -14.94
CA PRO A 213 13.33 -18.82 -15.15
C PRO A 213 13.08 -19.07 -16.65
N PRO A 214 12.16 -19.99 -17.02
CA PRO A 214 11.73 -20.13 -18.40
C PRO A 214 11.16 -18.81 -18.90
N LEU A 215 11.41 -18.47 -20.17
CA LEU A 215 10.85 -17.28 -20.79
C LEU A 215 9.33 -17.46 -20.94
N ARG A 216 8.59 -16.59 -20.26
CA ARG A 216 7.12 -16.55 -20.25
C ARG A 216 6.65 -15.22 -20.80
N ARG A 217 5.50 -15.23 -21.47
CA ARG A 217 4.76 -14.03 -21.85
C ARG A 217 3.28 -14.23 -21.50
N LEU A 218 2.65 -13.18 -20.98
CA LEU A 218 1.21 -13.15 -20.77
C LEU A 218 0.51 -12.85 -22.10
N ALA A 219 -0.57 -13.56 -22.44
CA ALA A 219 -1.28 -13.31 -23.69
C ALA A 219 -1.96 -11.94 -23.66
N ALA A 220 -2.11 -11.29 -24.82
CA ALA A 220 -2.67 -9.93 -24.89
C ALA A 220 -4.09 -9.84 -24.29
N ALA A 221 -4.89 -10.90 -24.40
CA ALA A 221 -6.23 -10.99 -23.83
C ALA A 221 -6.26 -11.18 -22.29
N GLU A 222 -5.15 -11.57 -21.68
CA GLU A 222 -5.01 -11.72 -20.22
C GLU A 222 -4.47 -10.43 -19.56
N ILE A 223 -3.89 -9.51 -20.33
CA ILE A 223 -3.42 -8.22 -19.85
C ILE A 223 -4.63 -7.36 -19.47
N PRO A 224 -4.71 -6.83 -18.23
CA PRO A 224 -5.83 -5.97 -17.83
C PRO A 224 -5.90 -4.69 -18.67
N ALA A 225 -7.09 -4.40 -19.20
CA ALA A 225 -7.33 -3.15 -19.91
C ALA A 225 -7.19 -1.94 -18.96
N LEU A 226 -6.56 -0.88 -19.47
CA LEU A 226 -6.42 0.41 -18.78
C LEU A 226 -7.40 1.41 -19.39
N GLU A 227 -8.66 1.31 -18.97
CA GLU A 227 -9.75 2.19 -19.39
C GLU A 227 -9.48 3.67 -19.00
N PRO A 228 -9.75 4.66 -19.87
CA PRO A 228 -9.60 6.08 -19.51
C PRO A 228 -10.59 6.59 -18.45
N GLU A 229 -11.76 5.97 -18.36
CA GLU A 229 -12.84 6.28 -17.40
C GLU A 229 -13.46 4.96 -16.87
N PRO A 230 -12.78 4.22 -15.98
CA PRO A 230 -13.22 2.89 -15.55
C PRO A 230 -14.48 2.95 -14.68
N GLU A 231 -15.38 1.97 -14.88
CA GLU A 231 -16.47 1.67 -13.94
C GLU A 231 -15.95 0.86 -12.75
N ILE A 232 -15.95 1.46 -11.56
CA ILE A 232 -15.53 0.85 -10.29
C ILE A 232 -16.75 0.28 -9.57
N ARG A 233 -16.74 -1.02 -9.26
CA ARG A 233 -17.88 -1.69 -8.63
C ARG A 233 -17.80 -1.58 -7.11
N VAL A 234 -18.91 -1.17 -6.50
CA VAL A 234 -19.00 -0.84 -5.07
C VAL A 234 -20.19 -1.52 -4.41
N VAL A 235 -20.04 -1.91 -3.15
CA VAL A 235 -21.18 -2.27 -2.29
C VAL A 235 -21.57 -1.02 -1.50
N LEU A 236 -22.84 -0.64 -1.52
CA LEU A 236 -23.30 0.54 -0.76
C LEU A 236 -23.17 0.33 0.76
N GLY A 237 -22.88 1.41 1.48
CA GLY A 237 -22.67 1.43 2.92
C GLY A 237 -21.21 1.28 3.38
N PRO A 238 -20.97 1.17 4.70
CA PRO A 238 -21.96 0.84 5.74
C PRO A 238 -22.89 1.97 6.18
N GLN A 239 -22.68 3.24 5.79
CA GLN A 239 -23.54 4.37 6.19
C GLN A 239 -24.35 4.96 5.02
N ALA A 240 -24.86 4.13 4.11
CA ALA A 240 -25.66 4.58 2.97
C ALA A 240 -26.97 5.29 3.41
N ASP A 241 -27.52 4.90 4.56
CA ASP A 241 -28.67 5.52 5.24
C ASP A 241 -28.44 7.01 5.60
N ARG A 242 -27.17 7.44 5.69
CA ARG A 242 -26.81 8.83 5.98
C ARG A 242 -26.83 9.74 4.76
N PHE A 243 -27.05 9.20 3.56
CA PHE A 243 -27.10 9.96 2.31
C PHE A 243 -28.53 10.12 1.80
N THR A 244 -28.80 11.23 1.11
CA THR A 244 -30.09 11.45 0.45
C THR A 244 -30.21 10.57 -0.79
N ASP A 245 -31.43 10.31 -1.26
CA ASP A 245 -31.64 9.55 -2.50
C ASP A 245 -31.03 10.29 -3.71
N GLU A 246 -31.07 11.62 -3.70
CA GLU A 246 -30.35 12.49 -4.63
C GLU A 246 -28.81 12.30 -4.56
N GLY A 247 -28.24 12.24 -3.35
CA GLY A 247 -26.81 12.03 -3.14
C GLY A 247 -26.34 10.64 -3.59
N LEU A 248 -27.12 9.60 -3.30
CA LEU A 248 -26.88 8.24 -3.79
C LEU A 248 -27.03 8.15 -5.32
N HIS A 249 -28.03 8.82 -5.89
CA HIS A 249 -28.19 8.91 -7.35
C HIS A 249 -26.99 9.60 -7.99
N ALA A 250 -26.60 10.79 -7.50
CA ALA A 250 -25.44 11.53 -8.00
C ALA A 250 -24.15 10.70 -7.95
N PHE A 251 -23.91 9.99 -6.83
CA PHE A 251 -22.77 9.11 -6.65
C PHE A 251 -22.68 7.98 -7.69
N LEU A 252 -23.83 7.43 -8.11
CA LEU A 252 -23.89 6.29 -9.04
C LEU A 252 -24.07 6.68 -10.53
N SER A 253 -24.61 7.86 -10.83
CA SER A 253 -24.83 8.33 -12.21
C SER A 253 -23.70 9.21 -12.75
N SER A 254 -22.89 9.81 -11.87
CA SER A 254 -21.89 10.82 -12.24
C SER A 254 -20.46 10.27 -12.39
N PRO A 255 -19.64 10.87 -13.27
CA PRO A 255 -18.20 10.68 -13.24
C PRO A 255 -17.56 11.51 -12.12
N TYR A 256 -16.49 10.96 -11.53
CA TYR A 256 -15.67 11.62 -10.52
C TYR A 256 -14.22 11.68 -10.98
N GLU A 257 -13.64 12.89 -10.99
CA GLU A 257 -12.28 13.15 -11.47
C GLU A 257 -11.25 13.02 -10.35
N MET A 258 -10.16 12.28 -10.60
CA MET A 258 -9.07 12.06 -9.66
C MET A 258 -8.27 13.35 -9.45
N LEU A 259 -8.16 13.81 -8.20
CA LEU A 259 -7.42 15.03 -7.86
C LEU A 259 -5.91 14.77 -7.68
N PRO A 260 -5.02 15.76 -7.94
CA PRO A 260 -3.58 15.63 -7.78
C PRO A 260 -3.08 15.31 -6.36
N GLN A 261 -3.88 15.59 -5.32
CA GLN A 261 -3.55 15.30 -3.92
C GLN A 261 -3.83 13.83 -3.52
N SER A 262 -4.10 12.97 -4.51
CA SER A 262 -4.35 11.54 -4.33
C SER A 262 -3.05 10.75 -4.19
N ASP A 263 -3.00 9.85 -3.20
CA ASP A 263 -1.81 9.08 -2.85
C ASP A 263 -2.15 7.62 -2.51
N ARG A 264 -1.21 6.90 -1.88
CA ARG A 264 -1.41 5.52 -1.45
C ARG A 264 -2.37 5.36 -0.25
N MET A 265 -2.68 6.44 0.46
CA MET A 265 -3.66 6.44 1.57
C MET A 265 -5.09 6.61 1.06
N GLY A 266 -5.29 7.47 0.05
CA GLY A 266 -6.60 7.63 -0.57
C GLY A 266 -6.59 8.37 -1.90
N ALA A 267 -7.47 7.92 -2.79
CA ALA A 267 -7.85 8.62 -4.01
C ALA A 267 -8.91 9.67 -3.66
N ARG A 268 -8.54 10.94 -3.79
CA ARG A 268 -9.42 12.10 -3.58
C ARG A 268 -10.04 12.46 -4.91
N LEU A 269 -11.37 12.54 -4.97
CA LEU A 269 -12.06 12.79 -6.22
C LEU A 269 -12.84 14.10 -6.14
N THR A 270 -13.15 14.68 -7.30
CA THR A 270 -14.06 15.82 -7.44
C THR A 270 -15.18 15.50 -8.43
N GLY A 271 -16.39 15.96 -8.14
CA GLY A 271 -17.56 15.76 -8.99
C GLY A 271 -18.84 16.31 -8.36
N PRO A 272 -20.02 15.87 -8.85
CA PRO A 272 -21.30 16.24 -8.28
C PRO A 272 -21.40 15.88 -6.79
N ARG A 273 -21.91 16.83 -6.01
CA ARG A 273 -21.91 16.77 -4.55
C ARG A 273 -22.79 15.62 -4.05
N ILE A 274 -22.21 14.73 -3.26
CA ILE A 274 -22.93 13.64 -2.61
C ILE A 274 -23.59 14.21 -1.34
N ALA A 275 -24.92 14.36 -1.36
CA ALA A 275 -25.68 15.01 -0.30
C ALA A 275 -26.01 14.09 0.88
N HIS A 276 -25.77 14.60 2.09
CA HIS A 276 -26.04 13.93 3.38
C HIS A 276 -27.45 14.25 3.91
N ARG A 277 -28.09 13.32 4.62
CA ARG A 277 -29.33 13.54 5.39
C ARG A 277 -29.05 14.14 6.77
N ASN A 278 -28.20 13.48 7.55
CA ASN A 278 -28.06 13.69 9.00
C ASN A 278 -26.60 13.95 9.41
N GLY A 279 -25.93 14.85 8.68
CA GLY A 279 -24.50 15.17 8.90
C GLY A 279 -23.53 14.18 8.24
N HIS A 280 -22.27 14.59 8.16
CA HIS A 280 -21.17 13.85 7.53
C HIS A 280 -20.27 13.11 8.53
N ASP A 281 -20.38 13.46 9.81
CA ASP A 281 -19.59 12.90 10.91
C ASP A 281 -20.30 11.72 11.60
N ILE A 282 -19.50 10.79 12.09
CA ILE A 282 -19.88 9.64 12.90
C ILE A 282 -18.89 9.47 14.07
N ILE A 283 -19.27 8.66 15.05
CA ILE A 283 -18.29 8.10 15.99
C ILE A 283 -17.27 7.30 15.17
N SER A 284 -15.99 7.59 15.35
CA SER A 284 -14.91 6.96 14.57
C SER A 284 -15.00 5.43 14.59
N ASP A 285 -15.12 4.84 13.41
CA ASP A 285 -15.19 3.39 13.19
C ASP A 285 -13.95 2.87 12.45
N GLY A 286 -13.89 1.54 12.25
CA GLY A 286 -12.81 0.89 11.52
C GLY A 286 -12.97 1.02 10.00
N ILE A 287 -11.87 1.26 9.29
CA ILE A 287 -11.90 1.54 7.85
C ILE A 287 -11.47 0.29 7.04
N ALA A 288 -12.40 -0.23 6.24
CA ALA A 288 -12.15 -1.26 5.23
C ALA A 288 -11.32 -0.71 4.05
N LEU A 289 -10.58 -1.59 3.36
CA LEU A 289 -9.95 -1.23 2.09
C LEU A 289 -11.04 -0.94 1.06
N GLY A 290 -10.91 0.15 0.31
CA GLY A 290 -11.90 0.59 -0.67
C GLY A 290 -13.07 1.38 -0.07
N ALA A 291 -13.12 1.60 1.25
CA ALA A 291 -14.17 2.43 1.85
C ALA A 291 -14.14 3.85 1.27
N ILE A 292 -15.29 4.36 0.85
CA ILE A 292 -15.45 5.67 0.22
C ILE A 292 -16.02 6.64 1.26
N GLN A 293 -15.15 7.44 1.88
CA GLN A 293 -15.57 8.49 2.81
C GLN A 293 -16.08 9.70 2.05
N VAL A 294 -17.09 10.38 2.61
CA VAL A 294 -17.63 11.64 2.07
C VAL A 294 -17.65 12.68 3.19
N PRO A 295 -16.73 13.65 3.21
CA PRO A 295 -16.73 14.75 4.18
C PRO A 295 -17.89 15.75 3.93
N GLY A 296 -17.91 16.86 4.68
CA GLY A 296 -18.96 17.88 4.59
C GLY A 296 -19.03 18.64 3.26
N ASP A 297 -17.92 18.67 2.51
CA ASP A 297 -17.86 19.18 1.14
C ASP A 297 -18.64 18.32 0.14
N GLY A 298 -18.96 17.07 0.50
CA GLY A 298 -19.67 16.10 -0.33
C GLY A 298 -18.81 15.46 -1.42
N GLN A 299 -17.48 15.52 -1.30
CA GLN A 299 -16.54 14.98 -2.29
C GLN A 299 -15.97 13.61 -1.86
N PRO A 300 -16.04 12.56 -2.69
CA PRO A 300 -15.67 11.22 -2.26
C PRO A 300 -14.16 11.00 -2.19
N ILE A 301 -13.72 10.28 -1.16
CA ILE A 301 -12.35 9.82 -0.95
C ILE A 301 -12.33 8.29 -0.80
N VAL A 302 -11.81 7.59 -1.79
CA VAL A 302 -11.62 6.12 -1.75
C VAL A 302 -10.37 5.81 -0.94
N LEU A 303 -10.48 5.02 0.14
CA LEU A 303 -9.37 4.73 1.04
C LEU A 303 -8.61 3.46 0.67
N LEU A 304 -7.29 3.57 0.53
CA LEU A 304 -6.45 2.63 -0.20
C LEU A 304 -5.49 1.84 0.71
N VAL A 305 -4.40 1.31 0.16
CA VAL A 305 -3.50 0.34 0.82
C VAL A 305 -2.77 0.89 2.05
N ASP A 306 -2.46 2.19 2.07
CA ASP A 306 -1.77 2.89 3.18
C ASP A 306 -2.74 3.69 4.07
N ARG A 307 -4.06 3.46 3.96
CA ARG A 307 -5.11 4.22 4.68
C ARG A 307 -4.97 4.17 6.22
N GLN A 308 -5.51 5.19 6.88
CA GLN A 308 -5.71 5.20 8.34
C GLN A 308 -6.64 4.05 8.80
N SER A 309 -6.40 3.54 10.02
CA SER A 309 -7.16 2.41 10.58
C SER A 309 -8.59 2.78 10.98
N THR A 310 -8.80 4.01 11.45
CA THR A 310 -10.08 4.54 11.90
C THR A 310 -10.35 5.94 11.35
N GLY A 311 -11.62 6.37 11.31
CA GLY A 311 -11.97 7.73 10.92
C GLY A 311 -13.43 8.08 11.17
N GLY A 312 -13.68 9.38 11.37
CA GLY A 312 -14.99 9.91 11.78
C GLY A 312 -15.94 10.29 10.64
N TYR A 313 -15.64 9.99 9.37
CA TYR A 313 -16.55 10.35 8.26
C TYR A 313 -17.44 9.17 7.83
N THR A 314 -18.68 9.50 7.51
CA THR A 314 -19.66 8.63 6.83
C THR A 314 -19.07 8.01 5.56
N LYS A 315 -19.38 6.73 5.33
CA LYS A 315 -18.94 5.97 4.15
C LYS A 315 -20.15 5.61 3.29
N VAL A 316 -20.20 6.15 2.07
CA VAL A 316 -21.31 5.96 1.12
C VAL A 316 -21.32 4.55 0.53
N ALA A 317 -20.13 4.00 0.28
CA ALA A 317 -19.92 2.69 -0.31
C ALA A 317 -18.52 2.14 -0.02
N THR A 318 -18.26 0.90 -0.41
CA THR A 318 -16.96 0.24 -0.36
C THR A 318 -16.63 -0.42 -1.70
N VAL A 319 -15.49 -0.05 -2.30
CA VAL A 319 -14.97 -0.64 -3.55
C VAL A 319 -14.65 -2.12 -3.37
N GLY A 320 -15.09 -2.95 -4.32
CA GLY A 320 -14.76 -4.37 -4.35
C GLY A 320 -13.24 -4.58 -4.45
N SER A 321 -12.67 -5.51 -3.66
CA SER A 321 -11.22 -5.70 -3.58
C SER A 321 -10.53 -6.08 -4.90
N PHE A 322 -11.31 -6.54 -5.89
CA PHE A 322 -10.90 -6.82 -7.27
C PHE A 322 -10.76 -5.56 -8.16
N ASP A 323 -11.36 -4.43 -7.78
CA ASP A 323 -11.30 -3.14 -8.52
C ASP A 323 -10.33 -2.11 -7.89
N ILE A 324 -9.74 -2.37 -6.72
CA ILE A 324 -8.75 -1.49 -6.08
C ILE A 324 -7.58 -1.19 -7.01
N GLY A 325 -7.12 -2.19 -7.77
CA GLY A 325 -6.09 -2.00 -8.79
C GLY A 325 -6.50 -1.01 -9.87
N ARG A 326 -7.77 -1.04 -10.33
CA ARG A 326 -8.29 -0.11 -11.35
C ARG A 326 -8.32 1.32 -10.80
N VAL A 327 -8.81 1.54 -9.57
CA VAL A 327 -8.69 2.84 -8.87
C VAL A 327 -7.23 3.30 -8.80
N GLY A 328 -6.32 2.37 -8.48
CA GLY A 328 -4.89 2.60 -8.43
C GLY A 328 -4.23 3.05 -9.74
N GLN A 329 -4.81 2.70 -10.89
CA GLN A 329 -4.30 3.04 -12.22
C GLN A 329 -4.89 4.33 -12.80
N VAL A 330 -5.93 4.94 -12.18
CA VAL A 330 -6.49 6.21 -12.66
C VAL A 330 -5.53 7.38 -12.37
N LYS A 331 -5.13 8.11 -13.42
CA LYS A 331 -4.27 9.30 -13.32
C LYS A 331 -5.04 10.48 -12.73
N PRO A 332 -4.39 11.41 -12.00
CA PRO A 332 -4.96 12.72 -11.75
C PRO A 332 -5.44 13.39 -13.05
N GLY A 333 -6.64 13.98 -13.03
CA GLY A 333 -7.32 14.51 -14.21
C GLY A 333 -8.08 13.48 -15.06
N GLN A 334 -7.92 12.17 -14.83
CA GLN A 334 -8.82 11.15 -15.37
C GLN A 334 -10.02 10.96 -14.44
N ARG A 335 -11.09 10.38 -14.99
CA ARG A 335 -12.36 10.15 -14.29
C ARG A 335 -12.56 8.68 -13.98
N MET A 336 -13.48 8.38 -13.06
CA MET A 336 -14.03 7.05 -12.84
C MET A 336 -15.53 7.16 -12.53
N ARG A 337 -16.26 6.05 -12.67
CA ARG A 337 -17.68 5.94 -12.30
C ARG A 337 -17.86 4.87 -11.24
N PHE A 338 -18.97 4.92 -10.49
CA PHE A 338 -19.29 3.91 -9.50
C PHE A 338 -20.55 3.15 -9.89
N ARG A 339 -20.46 1.82 -9.99
CA ARG A 339 -21.63 0.93 -10.15
C ARG A 339 -21.89 0.17 -8.85
N ALA A 340 -23.09 0.35 -8.29
CA ALA A 340 -23.53 -0.46 -7.16
C ALA A 340 -23.66 -1.93 -7.57
N VAL A 341 -23.16 -2.83 -6.73
CA VAL A 341 -23.32 -4.28 -6.86
C VAL A 341 -23.77 -4.88 -5.53
N GLU A 342 -24.61 -5.90 -5.60
CA GLU A 342 -25.03 -6.65 -4.43
C GLU A 342 -23.88 -7.44 -3.81
N VAL A 343 -23.93 -7.68 -2.50
CA VAL A 343 -22.91 -8.45 -1.77
C VAL A 343 -22.66 -9.82 -2.41
N ALA A 344 -23.72 -10.49 -2.87
CA ALA A 344 -23.62 -11.76 -3.59
C ALA A 344 -22.94 -11.64 -4.97
N GLU A 345 -23.11 -10.54 -5.69
CA GLU A 345 -22.36 -10.26 -6.93
C GLU A 345 -20.89 -9.98 -6.60
N ALA A 346 -20.61 -9.16 -5.59
CA ALA A 346 -19.24 -8.84 -5.16
C ALA A 346 -18.45 -10.12 -4.76
N HIS A 347 -19.08 -11.08 -4.08
CA HIS A 347 -18.44 -12.38 -3.79
C HIS A 347 -18.14 -13.19 -5.06
N ARG A 348 -19.06 -13.24 -6.04
CA ARG A 348 -18.83 -13.93 -7.32
C ARG A 348 -17.68 -13.27 -8.11
N LEU A 349 -17.68 -11.94 -8.21
CA LEU A 349 -16.62 -11.15 -8.85
C LEU A 349 -15.27 -11.35 -8.16
N ARG A 350 -15.25 -11.44 -6.83
CA ARG A 350 -14.02 -11.75 -6.07
C ARG A 350 -13.47 -13.14 -6.39
N GLN A 351 -14.32 -14.17 -6.43
CA GLN A 351 -13.89 -15.51 -6.82
C GLN A 351 -13.40 -15.58 -8.27
N GLN A 352 -14.06 -14.87 -9.20
CA GLN A 352 -13.59 -14.76 -10.59
C GLN A 352 -12.23 -14.08 -10.66
N PHE A 353 -12.02 -13.01 -9.88
CA PHE A 353 -10.72 -12.35 -9.78
C PHE A 353 -9.64 -13.31 -9.24
N GLU A 354 -9.90 -14.05 -8.17
CA GLU A 354 -8.95 -15.04 -7.62
C GLU A 354 -8.63 -16.17 -8.62
N ARG A 355 -9.61 -16.68 -9.36
CA ARG A 355 -9.39 -17.66 -10.44
C ARG A 355 -8.55 -17.07 -11.58
N SER A 356 -8.85 -15.83 -11.99
CA SER A 356 -8.06 -15.14 -13.03
C SER A 356 -6.62 -14.91 -12.59
N LEU A 357 -6.38 -14.61 -11.31
CA LEU A 357 -5.03 -14.58 -10.75
C LEU A 357 -4.39 -15.95 -10.86
N ALA A 358 -5.04 -17.04 -10.43
CA ALA A 358 -4.48 -18.39 -10.52
C ALA A 358 -4.07 -18.77 -11.96
N GLN A 359 -4.86 -18.42 -12.97
CA GLN A 359 -4.59 -18.73 -14.38
C GLN A 359 -3.30 -18.09 -14.93
N VAL A 360 -2.90 -16.90 -14.45
CA VAL A 360 -1.64 -16.22 -14.80
C VAL A 360 -0.38 -17.06 -14.48
N ALA A 361 -0.47 -18.10 -13.64
CA ALA A 361 0.64 -19.04 -13.41
C ALA A 361 0.74 -20.17 -14.46
N GLY A 362 -0.34 -20.47 -15.19
CA GLY A 362 -0.41 -21.62 -16.11
C GLY A 362 -0.50 -21.24 -17.60
N GLY A 363 -0.98 -20.03 -17.92
CA GLY A 363 -1.22 -19.57 -19.30
C GLY A 363 -0.01 -19.00 -20.05
N GLY A 364 1.14 -18.86 -19.37
CA GLY A 364 2.34 -18.27 -19.98
C GLY A 364 2.87 -19.10 -21.13
N VAL A 365 2.57 -18.69 -22.37
CA VAL A 365 3.03 -19.38 -23.58
C VAL A 365 4.57 -19.36 -23.60
N PRO A 366 5.23 -20.53 -23.76
CA PRO A 366 6.67 -20.57 -24.00
C PRO A 366 7.01 -19.76 -25.25
N THR A 367 7.95 -18.83 -25.13
CA THR A 367 8.39 -17.97 -26.24
C THR A 367 9.29 -18.70 -27.22
#